data_AF-A0A5R8Y3J3-F1
#
_entry.id   AF-A0A5R8Y3J3-F1
#
_cell.length_a   1.000
_cell.length_b   1.000
_cell.length_c   1.000
_cell.angle_alpha   90.00
_cell.angle_beta   90.00
_cell.angle_gamma   90.00
#
_symmetry.space_group_name_H-M   'P 1'
#
loop_
_entity.id
_entity.type
_entity.pdbx_description
1 polymer ?
#
loop_
_entity_poly.entity_id
_entity_poly.type
_entity_poly.pdbx_seq_one_letter_code
_entity_poly.pdbx_strand_id
1 'polypeptide(L)'
;MIQKTHLIEDDNGYKKYNYFEISEGLKEILDDEYYLYNSNEFKKTDLVEELYKTNFIDKYDEVTQKEVFDLYINNEEFKKKAQFVYSIIDRDKYINFVNKNSELENPNDLIIKYFILDSSGVKVQIYHISIIDVSFVF
;
A
#
# COMPACT_ATOMS: atom_id res chain seq x y z
N MET A 1 3.20 1.20 17.64
CA MET A 1 2.93 1.82 16.33
C MET A 1 4.28 2.18 15.76
N ILE A 2 4.63 1.60 14.62
CA ILE A 2 5.84 1.92 13.88
C ILE A 2 5.60 3.29 13.23
N GLN A 3 6.52 4.21 13.45
CA GLN A 3 6.50 5.52 12.82
C GLN A 3 7.75 5.70 11.97
N LYS A 4 7.56 6.16 10.73
CA LYS A 4 8.67 6.35 9.79
C LYS A 4 8.43 7.56 8.92
N THR A 5 9.43 8.44 8.87
CA THR A 5 9.46 9.63 8.01
C THR A 5 10.55 9.48 6.96
N HIS A 6 10.28 9.91 5.73
CA HIS A 6 11.28 9.97 4.65
C HIS A 6 11.10 11.24 3.83
N LEU A 7 12.19 11.94 3.49
CA LEU A 7 12.14 13.12 2.63
C LEU A 7 11.84 12.68 1.19
N ILE A 8 10.85 13.29 0.54
CA ILE A 8 10.50 12.96 -0.86
C ILE A 8 10.82 14.08 -1.84
N GLU A 9 10.78 15.34 -1.39
CA GLU A 9 10.97 16.51 -2.24
C GLU A 9 11.58 17.64 -1.41
N ASP A 10 12.52 18.39 -2.00
CA ASP A 10 13.12 19.60 -1.43
C ASP A 10 13.25 20.67 -2.53
N ASP A 11 12.21 21.49 -2.66
CA ASP A 11 12.06 22.50 -3.69
C ASP A 11 12.20 23.89 -3.09
N ASN A 12 13.36 24.51 -3.29
CA ASN A 12 13.65 25.89 -2.86
C ASN A 12 13.31 26.16 -1.38
N GLY A 13 13.52 25.18 -0.50
CA GLY A 13 13.28 25.28 0.94
C GLY A 13 11.91 24.81 1.40
N TYR A 14 10.99 24.47 0.49
CA TYR A 14 9.78 23.73 0.82
C TYR A 14 10.05 22.23 0.71
N LYS A 15 9.84 21.51 1.81
CA LYS A 15 10.14 20.08 1.89
C LYS A 15 8.87 19.28 2.07
N LYS A 16 8.77 18.15 1.37
CA LYS A 16 7.71 17.17 1.59
C LYS A 16 8.31 15.88 2.13
N TYR A 17 7.56 15.20 2.97
CA TYR A 17 7.96 13.94 3.56
C TYR A 17 6.83 12.92 3.46
N ASN A 18 7.20 11.68 3.19
CA ASN A 18 6.38 10.55 3.58
C ASN A 18 6.35 10.44 5.09
N TYR A 19 5.18 10.12 5.64
CA TYR A 19 5.03 9.77 7.03
C TYR A 19 4.08 8.59 7.20
N PHE A 20 4.57 7.53 7.82
CA PHE A 20 3.83 6.31 8.05
C PHE A 20 3.56 6.12 9.55
N GLU A 21 2.35 5.69 9.86
CA GLU A 21 1.98 5.13 11.17
C GLU A 21 1.39 3.74 10.94
N ILE A 22 2.07 2.71 11.42
CA ILE A 22 1.73 1.31 11.11
C ILE A 22 1.57 0.50 12.41
N SER A 23 0.53 -0.32 12.50
CA SER A 23 0.36 -1.26 13.62
C SER A 23 1.55 -2.22 13.72
N GLU A 24 2.05 -2.47 14.93
CA GLU A 24 3.21 -3.36 15.15
C GLU A 24 2.97 -4.78 14.61
N GLY A 25 1.72 -5.26 14.66
CA GLY A 25 1.35 -6.58 14.14
C GLY A 25 1.50 -6.72 12.62
N LEU A 26 1.72 -5.62 11.89
CA LEU A 26 1.98 -5.64 10.45
C LEU A 26 3.47 -5.54 10.11
N LYS A 27 4.35 -5.43 11.10
CA LYS A 27 5.80 -5.28 10.87
C LYS A 27 6.38 -6.36 9.97
N GLU A 28 5.94 -7.59 10.16
CA GLU A 28 6.53 -8.74 9.47
C GLU A 28 6.13 -8.85 8.01
N ILE A 29 5.11 -8.11 7.55
CA ILE A 29 4.69 -8.07 6.14
C ILE A 29 5.20 -6.85 5.38
N LEU A 30 5.80 -5.87 6.07
CA LEU A 30 6.31 -4.67 5.40
C LEU A 30 7.50 -5.01 4.52
N ASP A 31 7.50 -4.42 3.33
CA ASP A 31 8.67 -4.34 2.48
C ASP A 31 9.77 -3.51 3.16
N ASP A 32 11.04 -3.86 2.95
CA ASP A 32 12.16 -3.21 3.67
C ASP A 32 12.32 -1.72 3.28
N GLU A 33 11.86 -1.35 2.09
CA GLU A 33 11.96 -0.01 1.50
C GLU A 33 10.59 0.69 1.39
N TYR A 34 9.57 0.22 2.13
CA TYR A 34 8.20 0.76 2.08
C TYR A 34 8.13 2.29 2.21
N TYR A 35 9.05 2.88 2.98
CA TYR A 35 9.09 4.31 3.27
C TYR A 35 9.56 5.16 2.09
N LEU A 36 10.12 4.53 1.04
CA LEU A 36 10.52 5.19 -0.20
C LEU A 36 9.35 5.43 -1.15
N TYR A 37 8.15 4.90 -0.88
CA TYR A 37 6.96 5.09 -1.74
C TYR A 37 6.80 6.55 -2.20
N ASN A 38 6.57 6.78 -3.49
CA ASN A 38 6.38 8.12 -4.06
C ASN A 38 7.57 9.10 -3.88
N SER A 39 8.77 8.58 -3.61
CA SER A 39 10.02 9.33 -3.66
C SER A 39 10.79 9.04 -4.95
N ASN A 40 11.77 9.88 -5.29
CA ASN A 40 12.68 9.63 -6.42
C ASN A 40 13.57 8.37 -6.24
N GLU A 41 13.64 7.82 -5.03
CA GLU A 41 14.40 6.62 -4.72
C GLU A 41 13.55 5.34 -4.89
N PHE A 42 12.25 5.48 -5.13
CA PHE A 42 11.36 4.34 -5.35
C PHE A 42 11.65 3.66 -6.70
N LYS A 43 12.00 2.37 -6.67
CA LYS A 43 12.41 1.61 -7.87
C LYS A 43 11.53 0.39 -8.17
N LYS A 44 10.41 0.23 -7.46
CA LYS A 44 9.55 -0.96 -7.55
C LYS A 44 8.32 -0.76 -8.43
N THR A 45 8.32 0.25 -9.30
CA THR A 45 7.18 0.55 -10.19
C THR A 45 6.81 -0.65 -11.05
N ASP A 46 7.78 -1.28 -11.70
CA ASP A 46 7.54 -2.45 -12.57
C ASP A 46 6.94 -3.63 -11.77
N LEU A 47 7.45 -3.91 -10.58
CA LEU A 47 6.92 -4.95 -9.68
C LEU A 47 5.47 -4.66 -9.28
N VAL A 48 5.17 -3.41 -8.92
CA VAL A 48 3.82 -2.98 -8.52
C VAL A 48 2.82 -3.13 -9.67
N GLU A 49 3.24 -2.79 -10.89
CA GLU A 49 2.42 -2.99 -12.09
C GLU A 49 2.21 -4.46 -12.41
N GLU A 50 3.25 -5.29 -12.29
CA GLU A 50 3.17 -6.74 -12.49
C GLU A 50 2.20 -7.41 -11.49
N LEU A 51 2.29 -7.03 -10.21
CA LEU A 51 1.40 -7.55 -9.17
C LEU A 51 -0.06 -7.16 -9.42
N TYR A 52 -0.31 -5.91 -9.79
CA TYR A 52 -1.66 -5.46 -10.13
C TYR A 52 -2.20 -6.19 -11.35
N LYS A 53 -1.38 -6.34 -12.39
CA LYS A 53 -1.76 -7.09 -13.59
C LYS A 53 -2.11 -8.54 -13.25
N THR A 54 -1.27 -9.21 -12.48
CA THR A 54 -1.46 -10.63 -12.11
C THR A 54 -2.69 -10.84 -11.25
N ASN A 55 -2.93 -9.98 -10.25
CA ASN A 55 -4.01 -10.17 -9.28
C ASN A 55 -5.37 -9.68 -9.77
N PHE A 56 -5.40 -8.80 -10.78
CA PHE A 56 -6.64 -8.24 -11.32
C PHE A 56 -6.76 -8.45 -12.82
N ILE A 57 -5.93 -7.80 -13.63
CA ILE A 57 -6.13 -7.77 -15.09
C ILE A 57 -6.14 -9.16 -15.71
N ASP A 58 -5.16 -10.00 -15.37
CA ASP A 58 -4.99 -11.34 -15.95
C ASP A 58 -5.86 -12.40 -15.26
N LYS A 59 -6.42 -12.08 -14.08
CA LYS A 59 -7.20 -13.02 -13.25
C LYS A 59 -8.68 -13.08 -13.65
N TYR A 60 -9.21 -11.98 -14.20
CA TYR A 60 -10.62 -11.84 -14.51
C TYR A 60 -10.85 -11.67 -16.01
N ASP A 61 -11.97 -12.18 -16.51
CA ASP A 61 -12.38 -12.01 -17.90
C ASP A 61 -13.35 -10.84 -18.05
N GLU A 62 -13.01 -9.86 -18.87
CA GLU A 62 -13.76 -8.60 -19.01
C GLU A 62 -15.20 -8.80 -19.48
N VAL A 63 -15.44 -9.82 -20.30
CA VAL A 63 -16.76 -10.07 -20.90
C VAL A 63 -17.68 -10.76 -19.89
N THR A 64 -17.19 -11.82 -19.24
CA THR A 64 -17.99 -12.65 -18.33
C THR A 64 -18.02 -12.13 -16.90
N GLN A 65 -17.04 -11.31 -16.50
CA GLN A 65 -16.89 -10.76 -15.15
C GLN A 65 -16.85 -9.23 -15.15
N LYS A 66 -17.67 -8.62 -16.02
CA LYS A 66 -17.76 -7.17 -16.20
C LYS A 66 -17.92 -6.38 -14.89
N GLU A 67 -18.69 -6.89 -13.93
CA GLU A 67 -18.89 -6.22 -12.64
C GLU A 67 -17.57 -6.01 -11.87
N VAL A 68 -16.63 -6.97 -11.96
CA VAL A 68 -15.30 -6.83 -11.34
C VAL A 68 -14.51 -5.72 -12.02
N PHE A 69 -14.62 -5.62 -13.35
CA PHE A 69 -13.98 -4.55 -14.11
C PHE A 69 -14.56 -3.19 -13.76
N ASP A 70 -15.89 -3.06 -13.77
CA ASP A 70 -16.58 -1.79 -13.50
C ASP A 70 -16.34 -1.29 -12.06
N LEU A 71 -16.34 -2.18 -11.07
CA LEU A 71 -16.15 -1.80 -9.66
C LEU A 71 -14.69 -1.53 -9.31
N TYR A 72 -13.75 -2.31 -9.88
CA TYR A 72 -12.36 -2.36 -9.43
C TYR A 72 -11.36 -2.03 -10.53
N ILE A 73 -11.30 -2.80 -11.62
CA ILE A 73 -10.18 -2.72 -12.59
C ILE A 73 -10.19 -1.38 -13.35
N ASN A 74 -11.37 -0.91 -13.76
CA ASN A 74 -11.55 0.37 -14.45
C ASN A 74 -11.64 1.56 -13.49
N ASN A 75 -11.57 1.32 -12.17
CA ASN A 75 -11.64 2.35 -11.15
C ASN A 75 -10.21 2.80 -10.78
N GLU A 76 -9.82 3.99 -11.27
CA GLU A 76 -8.47 4.53 -11.04
C GLU A 76 -8.15 4.74 -9.55
N GLU A 77 -9.12 5.07 -8.70
CA GLU A 77 -8.88 5.22 -7.26
C GLU A 77 -8.63 3.86 -6.59
N PHE A 78 -9.34 2.82 -7.03
CA PHE A 78 -9.06 1.46 -6.59
C PHE A 78 -7.67 1.02 -7.03
N LYS A 79 -7.32 1.25 -8.30
CA LYS A 79 -6.00 0.92 -8.85
C LYS A 79 -4.88 1.59 -8.06
N LYS A 80 -4.96 2.89 -7.78
CA LYS A 80 -3.99 3.61 -6.95
C LYS A 80 -3.86 3.02 -5.55
N LYS A 81 -5.00 2.67 -4.92
CA LYS A 81 -5.00 2.04 -3.58
C LYS A 81 -4.32 0.66 -3.61
N ALA A 82 -4.62 -0.16 -4.61
CA ALA A 82 -3.99 -1.49 -4.76
C ALA A 82 -2.48 -1.37 -5.02
N GLN A 83 -2.08 -0.47 -5.91
CA GLN A 83 -0.67 -0.19 -6.20
C GLN A 83 0.08 0.35 -4.98
N PHE A 84 -0.57 1.20 -4.15
CA PHE A 84 -0.01 1.62 -2.87
C PHE A 84 0.26 0.43 -1.96
N VAL A 85 -0.68 -0.51 -1.82
CA VAL A 85 -0.47 -1.73 -1.01
C VAL A 85 0.72 -2.54 -1.51
N TYR A 86 0.81 -2.81 -2.81
CA TYR A 86 1.94 -3.54 -3.39
C TYR A 86 3.28 -2.81 -3.26
N SER A 87 3.25 -1.48 -3.11
CA SER A 87 4.47 -0.69 -2.92
C SER A 87 5.09 -0.85 -1.53
N ILE A 88 4.26 -1.17 -0.54
CA ILE A 88 4.64 -1.16 0.88
C ILE A 88 4.59 -2.54 1.56
N ILE A 89 3.86 -3.49 0.98
CA ILE A 89 3.76 -4.87 1.47
C ILE A 89 4.61 -5.76 0.58
N ASP A 90 5.48 -6.54 1.22
CA ASP A 90 6.24 -7.58 0.56
C ASP A 90 5.37 -8.83 0.38
N ARG A 91 5.27 -9.31 -0.85
CA ARG A 91 4.40 -10.43 -1.21
C ARG A 91 4.77 -11.72 -0.48
N ASP A 92 6.06 -12.06 -0.42
CA ASP A 92 6.50 -13.33 0.15
C ASP A 92 6.38 -13.29 1.68
N LYS A 93 6.66 -12.15 2.28
CA LYS A 93 6.38 -11.92 3.70
C LYS A 93 4.88 -12.01 4.01
N TYR A 94 4.02 -11.45 3.17
CA TYR A 94 2.57 -11.55 3.31
C TYR A 94 2.07 -13.00 3.21
N ILE A 95 2.54 -13.76 2.23
CA ILE A 95 2.19 -15.20 2.10
C ILE A 95 2.61 -15.97 3.36
N ASN A 96 3.82 -15.71 3.87
CA ASN A 96 4.30 -16.33 5.10
C ASN A 96 3.47 -15.94 6.33
N PHE A 97 3.02 -14.69 6.40
CA PHE A 97 2.14 -14.21 7.46
C PHE A 97 0.80 -14.94 7.46
N VAL A 98 0.14 -15.06 6.30
CA VAL A 98 -1.17 -15.75 6.17
C VAL A 98 -1.03 -17.24 6.50
N ASN A 99 0.05 -17.88 6.07
CA ASN A 99 0.30 -19.30 6.37
C ASN A 99 0.51 -19.58 7.87
N LYS A 100 1.05 -18.61 8.62
CA LYS A 100 1.26 -18.73 10.08
C LYS A 100 0.02 -18.36 10.89
N ASN A 101 -0.86 -17.53 10.35
CA ASN A 101 -1.99 -16.95 11.05
C ASN A 101 -3.29 -17.33 10.31
N SER A 102 -3.85 -18.49 10.62
CA SER A 102 -5.07 -18.99 9.98
C SER A 102 -6.32 -18.16 10.30
N GLU A 103 -6.31 -17.40 11.39
CA GLU A 103 -7.38 -16.52 11.84
C GLU A 103 -6.79 -15.28 12.54
N LEU A 104 -7.46 -14.13 12.38
CA LEU A 104 -7.12 -12.89 13.05
C LEU A 104 -8.36 -12.41 13.82
N GLU A 105 -8.26 -12.30 15.14
CA GLU A 105 -9.42 -11.93 15.97
C GLU A 105 -9.85 -10.46 15.80
N ASN A 106 -8.91 -9.54 15.51
CA ASN A 106 -9.19 -8.10 15.40
C ASN A 106 -8.49 -7.47 14.18
N PRO A 107 -8.85 -7.85 12.93
CA PRO A 107 -8.15 -7.37 11.74
C PRO A 107 -8.28 -5.86 11.52
N ASN A 108 -9.35 -5.24 12.02
CA ASN A 108 -9.55 -3.78 11.92
C ASN A 108 -8.55 -2.96 12.75
N ASP A 109 -7.88 -3.57 13.74
CA ASP A 109 -6.85 -2.91 14.55
C ASP A 109 -5.46 -2.95 13.89
N LEU A 110 -5.31 -3.79 12.87
CA LEU A 110 -4.10 -3.90 12.06
C LEU A 110 -4.17 -2.90 10.91
N ILE A 111 -3.69 -1.68 11.17
CA ILE A 111 -3.84 -0.55 10.26
C ILE A 111 -2.50 0.00 9.77
N ILE A 112 -2.53 0.56 8.57
CA ILE A 112 -1.49 1.39 7.98
C ILE A 112 -2.10 2.74 7.65
N LYS A 113 -1.52 3.80 8.19
CA LYS A 113 -1.82 5.17 7.80
C LYS A 113 -0.62 5.77 7.10
N TYR A 114 -0.87 6.39 5.95
CA TYR A 114 0.14 7.11 5.19
C TYR A 114 -0.28 8.57 5.04
N PHE A 115 0.67 9.44 5.32
CA PHE A 115 0.52 10.88 5.28
C PHE A 115 1.61 11.51 4.43
N ILE A 116 1.28 12.65 3.85
CA ILE A 116 2.26 13.63 3.39
C ILE A 116 2.40 14.70 4.46
N LEU A 117 3.63 14.93 4.92
CA LEU A 117 3.98 16.07 5.75
C LEU A 117 4.68 17.11 4.89
N ASP A 118 4.41 18.38 5.13
CA ASP A 118 5.23 19.45 4.58
C ASP A 118 6.07 20.16 5.65
N SER A 119 7.06 20.92 5.19
CA SER A 119 7.94 21.74 6.04
C SER A 119 7.20 22.85 6.81
N SER A 120 5.94 23.14 6.46
CA SER A 120 5.08 24.08 7.15
C SER A 120 4.29 23.43 8.29
N GLY A 121 4.44 22.11 8.49
CA GLY A 121 3.78 21.34 9.54
C GLY A 121 2.39 20.83 9.17
N VAL A 122 1.97 20.98 7.91
CA VAL A 122 0.71 20.42 7.42
C VAL A 122 0.85 18.90 7.30
N LYS A 123 -0.09 18.17 7.89
CA LYS A 123 -0.18 16.71 7.82
C LYS A 123 -1.46 16.31 7.10
N VAL A 124 -1.34 15.76 5.90
CA VAL A 124 -2.47 15.30 5.08
C VAL A 124 -2.49 13.79 5.07
N GLN A 125 -3.59 13.18 5.53
CA GLN A 125 -3.77 11.72 5.44
C GLN A 125 -4.18 11.35 4.02
N ILE A 126 -3.37 10.52 3.36
CA ILE A 126 -3.63 10.04 2.01
C ILE A 126 -4.33 8.67 2.06
N TYR A 127 -3.78 7.75 2.84
CA TYR A 127 -4.37 6.42 3.01
C TYR A 127 -4.56 6.07 4.48
N HIS A 128 -5.65 5.37 4.74
CA HIS A 128 -5.92 4.66 5.98
C HIS A 128 -6.51 3.31 5.57
N ILE A 129 -5.70 2.26 5.69
CA ILE A 129 -6.04 0.91 5.27
C ILE A 129 -5.84 -0.07 6.42
N SER A 130 -6.57 -1.16 6.38
CA SER A 130 -6.48 -2.28 7.30
C SER A 130 -5.86 -3.51 6.63
N ILE A 131 -5.56 -4.55 7.42
CA ILE A 131 -5.17 -5.87 6.88
C ILE A 131 -6.26 -6.47 5.98
N ILE A 132 -7.53 -6.08 6.15
CA ILE A 132 -8.63 -6.53 5.29
C ILE A 132 -8.43 -5.97 3.88
N ASP A 133 -8.08 -4.68 3.77
CA ASP A 133 -7.79 -4.06 2.48
C ASP A 133 -6.57 -4.70 1.81
N VAL A 134 -5.54 -5.01 2.61
CA VAL A 134 -4.35 -5.74 2.12
C VAL A 134 -4.74 -7.13 1.62
N SER A 135 -5.56 -7.87 2.37
CA SER A 135 -6.02 -9.20 1.98
C SER A 135 -6.92 -9.21 0.74
N PHE A 136 -7.62 -8.10 0.47
CA PHE A 136 -8.47 -8.01 -0.70
C PHE A 136 -7.65 -7.90 -2.00
N VAL A 137 -6.46 -7.31 -1.93
CA VAL A 137 -5.63 -7.07 -3.12
C VAL A 137 -4.62 -8.19 -3.41
N PHE A 138 -4.32 -9.07 -2.45
CA PHE A 138 -3.45 -10.23 -2.66
C PHE A 138 -4.29 -11.50 -2.93
#